data_AF-A0A0H2YUK3-F1
#
_entry.id   AF-A0A0H2YUK3-F1
#
_cell.length_a   1.000
_cell.length_b   1.000
_cell.length_c   1.000
_cell.angle_alpha   90.00
_cell.angle_beta   90.00
_cell.angle_gamma   90.00
#
_symmetry.space_group_name_H-M   'P 1'
#
loop_
_entity.id
_entity.type
_entity.pdbx_description
1 polymer ?
#
loop_
_entity_poly.entity_id
_entity_poly.type
_entity_poly.pdbx_seq_one_letter_code
_entity_poly.pdbx_strand_id
1 'polypeptide(L)'
;MYELLEYFSGGVLPINTVKRILELDNDEVEELMIFLETKGILKSAFKVLCPDKFESIREEIYDDIRKVPKKYCDKCEKGCMYLENIVVVFKVV
;
A
#
# COMPACT_ATOMS: atom_id res chain seq x y z
N MET A 1 -14.24 6.46 11.79
CA MET A 1 -13.24 5.38 11.72
C MET A 1 -13.87 4.04 11.40
N TYR A 2 -14.82 3.55 12.20
CA TYR A 2 -15.49 2.26 11.95
C TYR A 2 -16.05 2.14 10.51
N GLU A 3 -16.86 3.11 10.08
CA GLU A 3 -17.43 3.16 8.71
C GLU A 3 -16.36 3.16 7.61
N LEU A 4 -15.21 3.79 7.86
CA LEU A 4 -14.10 3.82 6.92
C LEU A 4 -13.44 2.43 6.78
N LEU A 5 -13.20 1.76 7.92
CA LEU A 5 -12.62 0.43 7.94
C LEU A 5 -13.58 -0.60 7.33
N GLU A 6 -14.88 -0.48 7.60
CA GLU A 6 -15.92 -1.31 7.00
C GLU A 6 -15.96 -1.14 5.48
N TYR A 7 -15.91 0.10 5.00
CA TYR A 7 -15.88 0.39 3.56
C TYR A 7 -14.67 -0.23 2.85
N PHE A 8 -13.51 -0.25 3.49
CA PHE A 8 -12.28 -0.83 2.95
C PHE A 8 -12.01 -2.28 3.39
N SER A 9 -12.99 -2.97 3.97
CA SER A 9 -12.82 -4.33 4.50
C SER A 9 -12.27 -5.30 3.43
N GLY A 10 -11.18 -6.01 3.77
CA GLY A 10 -10.47 -6.91 2.85
C GLY A 10 -9.64 -6.20 1.76
N GLY A 11 -9.76 -4.88 1.62
CA GLY A 11 -9.09 -4.05 0.64
C GLY A 11 -7.92 -3.26 1.22
N VAL A 12 -7.29 -2.44 0.37
CA VAL A 12 -6.24 -1.50 0.76
C VAL A 12 -6.88 -0.22 1.30
N LEU A 13 -6.49 0.19 2.51
CA LEU A 13 -6.87 1.45 3.12
C LEU A 13 -5.93 2.57 2.63
N PRO A 14 -6.41 3.55 1.84
CA PRO A 14 -5.55 4.60 1.33
C PRO A 14 -5.22 5.61 2.44
N ILE A 15 -3.93 5.78 2.75
CA ILE A 15 -3.45 6.71 3.80
C ILE A 15 -3.99 8.13 3.57
N ASN A 16 -3.94 8.63 2.33
CA ASN A 16 -4.45 9.97 2.00
C ASN A 16 -5.96 10.13 2.28
N THR A 17 -6.73 9.07 2.14
CA THR A 17 -8.17 9.08 2.47
C THR A 17 -8.36 9.18 3.99
N VAL A 18 -7.58 8.43 4.77
CA VAL A 18 -7.59 8.48 6.24
C VAL A 18 -7.22 9.88 6.72
N LYS A 19 -6.10 10.43 6.23
CA LYS A 19 -5.64 11.79 6.52
C LYS A 19 -6.75 12.83 6.30
N ARG A 20 -7.38 12.79 5.12
CA ARG A 20 -8.39 13.77 4.74
C ARG A 20 -9.66 13.66 5.60
N ILE A 21 -10.11 12.44 5.90
CA ILE A 21 -11.36 12.20 6.64
C ILE A 21 -11.19 12.53 8.13
N LEU A 22 -10.01 12.27 8.68
CA LEU A 22 -9.72 12.46 10.10
C LEU A 22 -8.96 13.75 10.38
N GLU A 23 -8.68 14.54 9.33
CA GLU A 23 -7.93 15.80 9.38
C GLU A 23 -6.56 15.67 10.07
N LEU A 24 -5.87 14.56 9.77
CA LEU A 24 -4.55 14.23 10.33
C LEU A 24 -3.42 14.67 9.41
N ASP A 25 -2.30 15.05 10.01
CA ASP A 25 -1.04 15.25 9.29
C ASP A 25 -0.35 13.92 8.93
N ASN A 26 0.89 13.98 8.43
CA ASN A 26 1.63 12.78 8.03
C ASN A 26 2.06 11.93 9.24
N ASP A 27 2.49 12.57 10.31
CA ASP A 27 3.06 11.89 11.47
C ASP A 27 1.92 11.23 12.26
N GLU A 28 0.81 11.96 12.45
CA GLU A 28 -0.38 11.47 13.12
C GLU A 28 -1.02 10.27 12.38
N VAL A 29 -1.11 10.33 11.05
CA VAL A 29 -1.66 9.19 10.30
C VAL A 29 -0.69 8.00 10.33
N GLU A 30 0.62 8.23 10.28
CA GLU A 30 1.60 7.15 10.36
C GLU A 30 1.46 6.40 11.69
N GLU A 31 1.43 7.13 12.80
CA GLU A 31 1.21 6.57 14.14
C GLU A 31 -0.10 5.79 14.23
N LEU A 32 -1.17 6.33 13.66
CA LEU A 32 -2.47 5.67 13.62
C LEU A 32 -2.45 4.36 12.82
N MET A 33 -1.83 4.36 11.64
CA MET A 33 -1.75 3.15 10.80
C MET A 33 -0.94 2.06 11.49
N ILE A 34 0.19 2.44 12.11
CA ILE A 34 1.00 1.53 12.93
C ILE A 34 0.18 1.01 14.10
N PHE A 35 -0.51 1.87 14.85
CA PHE A 35 -1.34 1.47 15.97
C PHE A 35 -2.39 0.44 15.54
N LEU A 36 -3.14 0.71 14.46
CA LEU A 36 -4.15 -0.21 13.95
C LEU A 36 -3.55 -1.56 13.50
N GLU A 37 -2.34 -1.55 12.93
CA GLU A 37 -1.61 -2.78 12.61
C GLU A 37 -1.23 -3.57 13.87
N THR A 38 -0.74 -2.92 14.93
CA THR A 38 -0.45 -3.61 16.22
C THR A 38 -1.69 -4.22 16.87
N LYS A 39 -2.89 -3.74 16.52
CA LYS A 39 -4.18 -4.29 16.96
C LYS A 39 -4.72 -5.39 16.04
N GLY A 40 -4.02 -5.69 14.94
CA GLY A 40 -4.45 -6.68 13.95
C GLY A 40 -5.64 -6.23 13.11
N ILE A 41 -5.97 -4.94 13.12
CA ILE A 41 -7.04 -4.35 12.29
C ILE A 41 -6.50 -4.10 10.88
N LEU A 42 -5.23 -3.69 10.80
CA LEU A 42 -4.52 -3.54 9.55
C LEU A 42 -3.41 -4.58 9.44
N LYS A 43 -3.01 -4.85 8.20
CA LYS A 43 -1.82 -5.63 7.88
C LYS A 43 -1.05 -4.97 6.75
N SER A 44 0.25 -4.78 6.96
CA SER A 44 1.16 -4.36 5.90
C SER A 44 1.18 -5.35 4.74
N ALA A 45 1.14 -4.80 3.54
CA ALA A 45 1.30 -5.49 2.27
C ALA A 45 2.16 -4.64 1.33
N PHE A 46 2.52 -5.21 0.19
CA PHE A 46 3.47 -4.63 -0.75
C PHE A 46 2.80 -4.39 -2.09
N LYS A 47 3.03 -3.21 -2.65
CA LYS A 47 2.58 -2.83 -3.98
C LYS A 47 3.78 -2.40 -4.80
N VAL A 48 3.86 -2.80 -6.07
CA VAL A 48 4.95 -2.37 -6.97
C VAL A 48 4.47 -1.20 -7.82
N LEU A 49 5.19 -0.08 -7.74
CA LEU A 49 4.92 1.11 -8.54
C LEU A 49 5.78 1.17 -9.80
N CYS A 50 5.26 1.82 -10.83
CA CYS A 50 6.06 2.22 -11.97
C CYS A 50 6.51 3.67 -11.77
N PRO A 51 7.81 4.00 -11.93
CA PRO A 51 8.26 5.39 -11.85
C PRO A 51 7.73 6.28 -12.98
N ASP A 52 7.44 5.69 -14.15
CA ASP A 52 7.05 6.42 -15.36
C ASP A 52 5.55 6.60 -15.54
N LYS A 53 4.78 5.74 -14.89
CA LYS A 53 3.33 5.79 -14.95
C LYS A 53 2.84 5.92 -13.52
N PHE A 54 1.99 6.93 -13.28
CA PHE A 54 1.22 7.01 -12.04
C PHE A 54 0.37 5.74 -11.82
N GLU A 55 0.13 4.97 -12.87
CA GLU A 55 -0.48 3.65 -12.82
C GLU A 55 0.55 2.57 -12.48
N SER A 56 0.21 1.78 -11.47
CA SER A 56 0.99 0.62 -11.08
C SER A 56 0.94 -0.42 -12.19
N ILE A 57 2.10 -0.77 -12.77
CA ILE A 57 2.21 -1.79 -13.82
C ILE A 57 1.64 -3.14 -13.35
N ARG A 58 1.64 -3.35 -12.04
CA ARG A 58 0.88 -4.39 -11.34
C ARG A 58 0.03 -3.71 -10.26
N GLU A 59 -1.29 -3.73 -10.45
CA GLU A 59 -2.24 -3.44 -9.38
C GLU A 59 -2.27 -4.54 -8.31
N GLU A 60 -1.51 -5.62 -8.52
CA GLU A 60 -1.37 -6.73 -7.59
C GLU A 60 -0.76 -6.28 -6.26
N ILE A 61 -1.46 -6.63 -5.18
CA ILE A 61 -1.01 -6.42 -3.81
C ILE A 61 -0.47 -7.75 -3.29
N TYR A 62 0.76 -7.72 -2.77
CA TYR A 62 1.43 -8.88 -2.24
C TYR A 62 1.42 -8.83 -0.72
N ASP A 63 0.83 -9.82 -0.06
CA ASP A 63 0.88 -9.92 1.42
C ASP A 63 2.25 -10.40 1.95
N ASP A 64 3.20 -10.71 1.06
CA ASP A 64 4.53 -11.22 1.38
C ASP A 64 5.54 -10.75 0.33
N ILE A 65 6.61 -10.10 0.77
CA ILE A 65 7.67 -9.56 -0.10
C ILE A 65 8.32 -10.64 -0.96
N ARG A 66 8.37 -11.90 -0.49
CA ARG A 66 8.94 -13.02 -1.24
C ARG A 66 8.13 -13.38 -2.49
N LYS A 67 6.85 -12.98 -2.53
CA LYS A 67 5.96 -13.15 -3.68
C LYS A 67 6.14 -12.05 -4.72
N VAL A 68 6.81 -10.96 -4.38
CA VAL A 68 7.12 -9.89 -5.35
C VAL A 68 8.11 -10.44 -6.38
N PRO A 69 7.86 -10.25 -7.69
CA PRO A 69 8.74 -10.74 -8.73
C PRO A 69 10.17 -10.21 -8.61
N LYS A 70 11.15 -11.10 -8.72
CA LYS A 70 12.58 -10.75 -8.74
C LYS A 70 13.08 -10.65 -10.17
N LYS A 71 12.41 -9.84 -10.98
CA LYS A 71 12.77 -9.61 -12.38
C LYS A 71 12.74 -8.13 -12.73
N TYR A 72 13.18 -7.80 -13.92
CA TYR A 72 13.02 -6.48 -14.50
C TYR A 72 11.68 -6.35 -15.23
N CYS A 73 11.16 -5.13 -15.29
CA CYS A 73 9.98 -4.80 -16.06
C CYS A 73 10.26 -4.93 -17.56
N ASP A 74 9.35 -5.57 -18.27
CA ASP A 74 9.40 -5.84 -19.72
C ASP A 74 8.35 -5.00 -20.49
N LYS A 75 7.60 -4.13 -19.80
CA LYS A 75 6.51 -3.35 -20.41
C LYS A 75 6.93 -1.99 -20.97
N CYS A 76 8.14 -1.51 -20.67
CA CYS A 76 8.71 -0.27 -21.21
C CYS A 76 10.24 -0.34 -21.26
N GLU A 77 10.85 0.61 -21.96
CA GLU A 77 12.30 0.64 -22.21
C GLU A 77 13.14 0.89 -20.95
N LYS A 78 12.54 1.43 -19.87
CA LYS A 78 13.27 1.69 -18.63
C LYS A 78 13.75 0.44 -17.91
N GLY A 79 13.09 -0.70 -18.13
CA GLY A 79 13.54 -1.97 -17.57
C GLY A 79 13.69 -1.97 -16.05
N CYS A 80 12.84 -1.28 -15.28
CA CYS A 80 13.01 -1.13 -13.82
C CYS A 80 12.93 -2.46 -13.07
N MET A 81 13.72 -2.66 -12.02
CA MET A 81 13.61 -3.83 -11.14
C MET A 81 12.35 -3.72 -10.26
N TYR A 82 11.52 -4.76 -10.23
CA TYR A 82 10.27 -4.74 -9.45
C TYR A 82 10.53 -4.55 -7.95
N LEU A 83 11.56 -5.21 -7.40
CA LEU A 83 11.92 -5.11 -5.97
C LEU A 83 12.38 -3.71 -5.55
N GLU A 84 12.95 -2.93 -6.47
CA GLU A 84 13.43 -1.56 -6.17
C GLU A 84 12.30 -0.54 -6.13
N ASN A 85 11.10 -0.92 -6.56
CA ASN A 85 9.94 -0.02 -6.69
C ASN A 85 8.76 -0.48 -5.83
N ILE A 86 9.03 -1.06 -4.67
CA ILE A 86 8.01 -1.48 -3.71
C ILE A 86 7.63 -0.31 -2.82
N VAL A 87 6.32 -0.15 -2.60
CA VAL A 87 5.76 0.67 -1.53
C VAL A 87 4.96 -0.20 -0.56
N VAL A 88 4.97 0.19 0.71
CA VAL A 88 4.14 -0.42 1.74
C VAL A 88 2.73 0.15 1.63
N VAL A 89 1.74 -0.72 1.74
CA VAL A 89 0.33 -0.37 1.84
C VAL A 89 -0.29 -1.15 2.99
N PHE A 90 -1.42 -0.68 3.51
CA PHE A 90 -2.12 -1.34 4.61
C PHE A 90 -3.45 -1.91 4.13
N LYS A 91 -3.71 -3.19 4.44
CA LYS A 91 -4.99 -3.84 4.18
C LYS A 91 -5.82 -3.94 5.45
N VAL A 92 -7.13 -3.75 5.35
CA VAL A 92 -8.06 -4.02 6.45
C VAL A 92 -8.29 -5.53 6.57
N VAL A 93 -8.12 -6.07 7.78
CA VAL A 93 -8.24 -7.50 8.11
C VAL A 93 -9.59 -7.82 8.73
#